data_AF-A0A2V7EXT4-F1
#
_entry.id   AF-A0A2V7EXT4-F1
#
_cell.length_a   1.000
_cell.length_b   1.000
_cell.length_c   1.000
_cell.angle_alpha   90.00
_cell.angle_beta   90.00
_cell.angle_gamma   90.00
#
_symmetry.space_group_name_H-M   'P 1'
#
loop_
_entity.id
_entity.type
_entity.pdbx_description
1 polymer ?
#
loop_
_entity_poly.entity_id
_entity_poly.type
_entity_poly.pdbx_seq_one_letter_code
_entity_poly.pdbx_strand_id
1 'polypeptide(L)'
;MTKYVTRFGSLAHYEKGGVEIIDDDPKRYAFSNIFEVASRSKPYEKVAVGKNMQYVLEVIRAEGTSEWWAAAHDEFALVMDGEVEVRLLKLADPSMVPPDREGSIRLRGEPAGRKMGRVQARRGHMTLLPAGAAYQFHANRPGVILLQTIAGDNTQYRWADICQTM
;
A
#
# COMPACT_ATOMS: atom_id res chain seq x y z
N MET A 1 -32.47 13.38 19.56
CA MET A 1 -31.20 13.95 19.05
C MET A 1 -30.49 12.89 18.23
N THR A 2 -30.13 13.17 16.99
CA THR A 2 -29.30 12.26 16.16
C THR A 2 -27.85 12.36 16.59
N LYS A 3 -27.23 11.22 16.96
CA LYS A 3 -25.82 11.15 17.35
C LYS A 3 -24.92 11.36 16.12
N TYR A 4 -23.89 12.19 16.26
CA TYR A 4 -22.88 12.35 15.22
C TYR A 4 -22.11 11.05 14.96
N VAL A 5 -21.86 10.73 13.68
CA VAL A 5 -21.15 9.51 13.26
C VAL A 5 -20.18 9.86 12.14
N THR A 6 -18.88 9.69 12.38
CA THR A 6 -17.86 9.68 11.31
C THR A 6 -17.93 8.36 10.56
N ARG A 7 -18.12 8.41 9.24
CA ARG A 7 -18.18 7.22 8.38
C ARG A 7 -16.81 6.92 7.79
N PHE A 8 -16.39 5.66 7.86
CA PHE A 8 -15.16 5.15 7.26
C PHE A 8 -15.48 3.97 6.35
N GLY A 9 -14.75 3.86 5.23
CA GLY A 9 -14.80 2.66 4.40
C GLY A 9 -14.03 1.48 5.00
N SER A 10 -14.24 0.32 4.42
CA SER A 10 -13.60 -0.97 4.75
C SER A 10 -13.68 -1.89 3.54
N LEU A 11 -12.94 -3.01 3.54
CA LEU A 11 -13.09 -4.06 2.52
C LEU A 11 -14.51 -4.63 2.48
N ALA A 12 -15.13 -4.79 3.65
CA ALA A 12 -16.47 -5.37 3.75
C ALA A 12 -17.56 -4.38 3.33
N HIS A 13 -17.37 -3.08 3.57
CA HIS A 13 -18.35 -2.04 3.31
C HIS A 13 -17.66 -0.75 2.86
N TYR A 14 -17.87 -0.37 1.60
CA TYR A 14 -17.51 0.91 1.04
C TYR A 14 -18.60 1.37 0.07
N GLU A 15 -18.73 2.68 -0.09
CA GLU A 15 -19.60 3.30 -1.08
C GLU A 15 -18.70 4.08 -2.03
N LYS A 16 -18.55 3.58 -3.26
CA LYS A 16 -17.74 4.24 -4.29
C LYS A 16 -18.55 5.42 -4.82
N GLY A 17 -17.96 6.62 -4.76
CA GLY A 17 -18.49 7.80 -5.46
C GLY A 17 -18.24 7.72 -6.97
N GLY A 18 -18.23 8.87 -7.64
CA GLY A 18 -17.92 8.92 -9.06
C GLY A 18 -17.71 10.35 -9.55
N VAL A 19 -17.39 10.46 -10.84
CA VAL A 19 -17.32 11.73 -11.56
C VAL A 19 -18.57 11.88 -12.41
N GLU A 20 -19.31 12.97 -12.20
CA GLU A 20 -20.41 13.41 -13.07
C GLU A 20 -19.84 14.39 -14.09
N ILE A 21 -20.08 14.12 -15.38
CA ILE A 21 -19.45 14.83 -16.49
C ILE A 21 -20.45 15.78 -17.14
N ILE A 22 -20.02 17.03 -17.37
CA ILE A 22 -20.76 18.03 -18.15
C ILE A 22 -20.17 18.13 -19.56
N ASP A 23 -18.89 18.51 -19.66
CA ASP A 23 -18.13 18.60 -20.93
C ASP A 23 -16.65 18.30 -20.67
N ASP A 24 -16.35 17.06 -20.29
CA ASP A 24 -15.00 16.56 -20.02
C ASP A 24 -14.88 15.04 -20.27
N ASP A 25 -13.69 14.47 -20.12
CA ASP A 25 -13.45 13.02 -20.16
C ASP A 25 -13.22 12.46 -18.74
N PRO A 26 -14.06 11.54 -18.22
CA PRO A 26 -13.91 10.98 -16.87
C PRO A 26 -12.56 10.31 -16.64
N LYS A 27 -11.87 9.85 -17.70
CA LYS A 27 -10.54 9.23 -17.61
C LYS A 27 -9.47 10.19 -17.11
N ARG A 28 -9.65 11.51 -17.31
CA ARG A 28 -8.70 12.54 -16.84
C ARG A 28 -8.63 12.63 -15.32
N TYR A 29 -9.65 12.12 -14.63
CA TYR A 29 -9.72 12.14 -13.16
C TYR A 29 -9.09 10.89 -12.52
N ALA A 30 -8.74 9.87 -13.30
CA ALA A 30 -8.19 8.60 -12.82
C ALA A 30 -8.96 8.02 -11.61
N PHE A 31 -10.29 8.16 -11.61
CA PHE A 31 -11.11 7.95 -10.42
C PHE A 31 -11.26 6.46 -10.06
N SER A 32 -10.84 6.06 -8.86
CA SER A 32 -10.97 4.70 -8.33
C SER A 32 -11.27 4.71 -6.82
N ASN A 33 -11.61 3.54 -6.23
CA ASN A 33 -11.78 3.39 -4.79
C ASN A 33 -10.80 2.34 -4.25
N ILE A 34 -10.02 2.69 -3.23
CA ILE A 34 -8.96 1.81 -2.70
C ILE A 34 -9.49 0.48 -2.13
N PHE A 35 -10.70 0.45 -1.58
CA PHE A 35 -11.29 -0.78 -1.04
C PHE A 35 -11.76 -1.70 -2.17
N GLU A 36 -12.30 -1.13 -3.25
CA GLU A 36 -12.62 -1.87 -4.48
C GLU A 36 -11.35 -2.47 -5.10
N VAL A 37 -10.29 -1.67 -5.28
CA VAL A 37 -9.01 -2.15 -5.82
C VAL A 37 -8.43 -3.27 -4.95
N ALA A 38 -8.37 -3.08 -3.64
CA ALA A 38 -7.86 -4.10 -2.72
C ALA A 38 -8.70 -5.40 -2.77
N SER A 39 -10.03 -5.30 -2.84
CA SER A 39 -10.92 -6.48 -2.89
C SER A 39 -10.71 -7.37 -4.11
N ARG A 40 -10.20 -6.81 -5.22
CA ARG A 40 -9.95 -7.51 -6.50
C ARG A 40 -8.49 -7.89 -6.71
N SER A 41 -7.60 -7.45 -5.83
CA SER A 41 -6.15 -7.67 -5.95
C SER A 41 -5.71 -8.93 -5.19
N LYS A 42 -4.59 -9.54 -5.60
CA LYS A 42 -3.99 -10.65 -4.85
C LYS A 42 -3.44 -10.16 -3.50
N PRO A 43 -3.29 -11.02 -2.47
CA PRO A 43 -2.64 -10.62 -1.24
C PRO A 43 -1.24 -10.05 -1.52
N TYR A 44 -0.94 -8.90 -0.94
CA TYR A 44 0.33 -8.17 -1.08
C TYR A 44 0.71 -7.71 -2.48
N GLU A 45 -0.22 -7.75 -3.44
CA GLU A 45 -0.05 -7.08 -4.73
C GLU A 45 -0.07 -5.55 -4.55
N LYS A 46 0.88 -4.85 -5.18
CA LYS A 46 1.08 -3.40 -5.04
C LYS A 46 0.48 -2.67 -6.24
N VAL A 47 -0.82 -2.36 -6.19
CA VAL A 47 -1.53 -1.74 -7.31
C VAL A 47 -1.51 -0.22 -7.20
N ALA A 48 -0.92 0.46 -8.19
CA ALA A 48 -0.92 1.92 -8.22
C ALA A 48 -2.34 2.48 -8.40
N VAL A 49 -2.74 3.39 -7.52
CA VAL A 49 -4.01 4.13 -7.57
C VAL A 49 -3.80 5.64 -7.71
N GLY A 50 -2.56 6.11 -7.56
CA GLY A 50 -2.14 7.47 -7.87
C GLY A 50 -0.71 7.46 -8.38
N LYS A 51 -0.41 8.32 -9.35
CA LYS A 51 0.93 8.48 -9.90
C LYS A 51 1.17 9.94 -10.24
N ASN A 52 2.26 10.50 -9.74
CA ASN A 52 2.74 11.83 -10.10
C ASN A 52 4.24 11.76 -10.35
N MET A 53 4.63 11.91 -11.63
CA MET A 53 5.99 11.62 -12.08
C MET A 53 6.41 10.20 -11.62
N GLN A 54 7.51 10.05 -10.90
CA GLN A 54 7.98 8.77 -10.36
C GLN A 54 7.23 8.34 -9.08
N TYR A 55 6.60 9.26 -8.36
CA TYR A 55 5.94 8.98 -7.08
C TYR A 55 4.59 8.28 -7.28
N VAL A 56 4.29 7.30 -6.43
CA VAL A 56 3.05 6.51 -6.49
C VAL A 56 2.39 6.36 -5.12
N LEU A 57 1.07 6.19 -5.17
CA LEU A 57 0.29 5.61 -4.09
C LEU A 57 -0.14 4.22 -4.51
N GLU A 58 0.22 3.21 -3.72
CA GLU A 58 -0.11 1.81 -3.99
C GLU A 58 -1.11 1.29 -2.97
N VAL A 59 -2.14 0.62 -3.45
CA VAL A 59 -3.10 -0.11 -2.62
C VAL A 59 -2.66 -1.56 -2.53
N ILE A 60 -2.65 -2.07 -1.29
CA ILE A 60 -2.25 -3.43 -0.97
C ILE A 60 -3.33 -4.07 -0.11
N ARG A 61 -3.84 -5.23 -0.54
CA ARG A 61 -4.64 -6.11 0.34
C ARG A 61 -3.71 -6.90 1.24
N ALA A 62 -3.73 -6.62 2.53
CA ALA A 62 -2.94 -7.34 3.53
C ALA A 62 -3.73 -8.57 4.00
N GLU A 63 -3.18 -9.77 3.77
CA GLU A 63 -3.81 -11.02 4.20
C GLU A 63 -2.76 -12.13 4.33
N GLY A 64 -2.66 -12.73 5.51
CA GLY A 64 -1.62 -13.72 5.79
C GLY A 64 -0.29 -13.03 6.11
N THR A 65 0.81 -13.54 5.55
CA THR A 65 2.17 -13.00 5.77
C THR A 65 2.78 -12.66 4.41
N SER A 66 3.27 -11.43 4.25
CA SER A 66 3.95 -11.01 3.03
C SER A 66 5.34 -11.59 2.93
N GLU A 67 5.95 -11.45 1.75
CA GLU A 67 7.41 -11.50 1.65
C GLU A 67 8.08 -10.36 2.43
N TRP A 68 9.39 -10.45 2.56
CA TRP A 68 10.19 -9.33 3.03
C TRP A 68 10.45 -8.36 1.88
N TRP A 69 10.35 -7.08 2.20
CA TRP A 69 10.55 -5.96 1.27
C TRP A 69 11.62 -5.03 1.83
N ALA A 70 12.26 -4.24 0.97
CA ALA A 70 13.13 -3.14 1.36
C ALA A 70 13.17 -2.07 0.27
N ALA A 71 13.54 -0.84 0.61
CA ALA A 71 13.68 0.27 -0.33
C ALA A 71 14.91 1.13 -0.01
N ALA A 72 15.46 1.79 -1.03
CA ALA A 72 16.63 2.67 -0.90
C ALA A 72 16.29 4.04 -0.30
N HIS A 73 15.00 4.33 -0.19
CA HIS A 73 14.42 5.55 0.35
C HIS A 73 13.34 5.19 1.38
N ASP A 74 12.88 6.18 2.15
CA ASP A 74 11.79 5.98 3.08
C ASP A 74 10.47 5.69 2.33
N GLU A 75 9.64 4.85 2.93
CA GLU A 75 8.26 4.60 2.50
C GLU A 75 7.32 4.74 3.71
N PHE A 76 6.03 4.94 3.47
CA PHE A 76 5.04 5.08 4.54
C PHE A 76 3.83 4.20 4.28
N ALA A 77 3.50 3.33 5.24
CA ALA A 77 2.35 2.44 5.18
C ALA A 77 1.23 2.97 6.08
N LEU A 78 0.11 3.37 5.48
CA LEU A 78 -1.12 3.76 6.17
C LEU A 78 -2.13 2.61 6.14
N VAL A 79 -2.55 2.12 7.30
CA VAL A 79 -3.59 1.09 7.38
C VAL A 79 -4.96 1.75 7.22
N MET A 80 -5.65 1.43 6.13
CA MET A 80 -6.98 1.97 5.78
C MET A 80 -8.13 1.09 6.29
N ASP A 81 -7.87 -0.19 6.53
CA ASP A 81 -8.81 -1.13 7.16
C ASP A 81 -8.07 -2.30 7.82
N GLY A 82 -8.67 -2.88 8.86
CA GLY A 82 -8.15 -4.03 9.59
C GLY A 82 -7.04 -3.69 10.61
N GLU A 83 -6.27 -4.73 10.95
CA GLU A 83 -5.10 -4.68 11.82
C GLU A 83 -3.93 -5.37 11.09
N VAL A 84 -2.77 -4.71 11.05
CA VAL A 84 -1.57 -5.17 10.36
C VAL A 84 -0.37 -5.08 11.32
N GLU A 85 0.33 -6.20 11.49
CA GLU A 85 1.64 -6.24 12.12
C GLU A 85 2.71 -5.88 11.08
N VAL A 86 3.47 -4.81 11.34
CA VAL A 86 4.64 -4.42 10.55
C VAL A 86 5.89 -4.84 11.30
N ARG A 87 6.65 -5.79 10.77
CA ARG A 87 7.92 -6.26 11.33
C ARG A 87 9.07 -5.52 10.65
N LEU A 88 10.03 -5.03 11.43
CA LEU A 88 11.18 -4.28 10.93
C LEU A 88 12.50 -4.97 11.29
N LEU A 89 13.42 -5.02 10.34
CA LEU A 89 14.73 -5.65 10.47
C LEU A 89 15.79 -4.77 9.80
N LYS A 90 16.86 -4.46 10.52
CA LYS A 90 18.02 -3.76 9.96
C LYS A 90 18.89 -4.78 9.22
N LEU A 91 18.98 -4.65 7.90
CA LEU A 91 19.76 -5.55 7.04
C LEU A 91 21.22 -5.60 7.50
N ALA A 92 21.78 -6.81 7.56
CA ALA A 92 23.21 -7.01 7.85
C ALA A 92 24.09 -6.52 6.68
N ASP A 93 23.62 -6.71 5.45
CA ASP A 93 24.27 -6.25 4.23
C ASP A 93 23.43 -5.14 3.56
N PRO A 94 23.84 -3.87 3.67
CA PRO A 94 23.15 -2.76 3.02
C PRO A 94 23.15 -2.82 1.49
N SER A 95 24.10 -3.54 0.88
CA SER A 95 24.20 -3.63 -0.59
C SER A 95 23.08 -4.44 -1.24
N MET A 96 22.31 -5.17 -0.43
CA MET A 96 21.07 -5.84 -0.85
C MET A 96 20.04 -4.86 -1.44
N VAL A 97 20.14 -3.57 -1.11
CA VAL A 97 19.29 -2.51 -1.61
C VAL A 97 20.18 -1.47 -2.30
N PRO A 98 20.31 -1.51 -3.64
CA PRO A 98 21.13 -0.54 -4.36
C PRO A 98 20.64 0.89 -4.11
N PRO A 99 21.54 1.87 -3.89
CA PRO A 99 21.17 3.23 -3.47
C PRO A 99 20.41 4.03 -4.54
N ASP A 100 20.57 3.67 -5.81
CA ASP A 100 19.90 4.25 -6.98
C ASP A 100 18.57 3.56 -7.31
N ARG A 101 18.19 2.54 -6.54
CA ARG A 101 16.96 1.78 -6.78
C ARG A 101 15.74 2.54 -6.27
N GLU A 102 14.84 2.86 -7.18
CA GLU A 102 13.52 3.39 -6.84
C GLU A 102 12.50 2.27 -6.54
N GLY A 103 11.61 2.55 -5.59
CA GLY A 103 10.55 1.66 -5.15
C GLY A 103 11.04 0.45 -4.35
N SER A 104 10.09 -0.20 -3.69
CA SER A 104 10.41 -1.39 -2.89
C SER A 104 10.82 -2.57 -3.76
N ILE A 105 11.82 -3.31 -3.31
CA ILE A 105 12.24 -4.59 -3.87
C ILE A 105 11.81 -5.74 -2.96
N ARG A 106 11.45 -6.87 -3.58
CA ARG A 106 11.19 -8.13 -2.89
C ARG A 106 12.51 -8.80 -2.53
N LEU A 107 12.68 -9.17 -1.27
CA LEU A 107 13.81 -9.94 -0.79
C LEU A 107 13.53 -11.45 -0.87
N ARG A 108 14.58 -12.24 -1.05
CA ARG A 108 14.49 -13.71 -1.09
C ARG A 108 14.54 -14.25 0.34
N GLY A 109 13.43 -14.80 0.80
CA GLY A 109 13.34 -15.39 2.15
C GLY A 109 13.45 -14.34 3.27
N GLU A 110 13.75 -14.81 4.49
CA GLU A 110 14.04 -13.94 5.62
C GLU A 110 15.49 -13.43 5.54
N PRO A 111 15.71 -12.11 5.45
CA PRO A 111 17.06 -11.57 5.33
C PRO A 111 17.82 -11.63 6.66
N ALA A 112 19.14 -11.78 6.59
CA ALA A 112 20.00 -11.68 7.76
C ALA A 112 20.05 -10.22 8.27
N GLY A 113 19.98 -10.04 9.58
CA GLY A 113 20.05 -8.72 10.18
C GLY A 113 19.62 -8.67 11.64
N ARG A 114 19.53 -7.45 12.17
CA ARG A 114 19.13 -7.19 13.56
C ARG A 114 17.66 -6.77 13.60
N LYS A 115 16.83 -7.47 14.37
CA LYS A 115 15.43 -7.08 14.62
C LYS A 115 15.38 -5.65 15.16
N MET A 116 14.58 -4.80 14.52
CA MET A 116 14.33 -3.42 14.98
C MET A 116 13.08 -3.35 15.86
N GLY A 117 12.14 -4.27 15.66
CA GLY A 117 10.92 -4.34 16.44
C GLY A 117 9.71 -4.68 15.55
N ARG A 118 8.53 -4.45 16.10
CA ARG A 118 7.27 -4.56 15.38
C ARG A 118 6.35 -3.40 15.75
N VAL A 119 5.50 -3.01 14.80
CA VAL A 119 4.41 -2.03 14.99
C VAL A 119 3.09 -2.75 14.74
N GLN A 120 2.13 -2.60 15.67
CA GLN A 120 0.76 -3.05 15.47
C GLN A 120 -0.10 -1.86 15.01
N ALA A 121 -0.39 -1.80 13.71
CA ALA A 121 -1.14 -0.72 13.09
C ALA A 121 -2.61 -1.13 12.88
N ARG A 122 -3.54 -0.22 13.19
CA ARG A 122 -4.97 -0.37 12.94
C ARG A 122 -5.43 0.72 11.99
N ARG A 123 -6.70 0.69 11.58
CA ARG A 123 -7.29 1.74 10.73
C ARG A 123 -6.91 3.16 11.20
N GLY A 124 -6.31 3.93 10.30
CA GLY A 124 -5.84 5.30 10.51
C GLY A 124 -4.41 5.42 11.05
N HIS A 125 -3.73 4.33 11.38
CA HIS A 125 -2.33 4.37 11.83
C HIS A 125 -1.38 4.33 10.64
N MET A 126 -0.38 5.22 10.66
CA MET A 126 0.71 5.27 9.68
C MET A 126 2.02 4.80 10.32
N THR A 127 2.77 3.98 9.59
CA THR A 127 4.09 3.48 10.01
C THR A 127 5.16 3.91 9.00
N LEU A 128 6.26 4.48 9.50
CA LEU A 128 7.48 4.70 8.72
C LEU A 128 8.12 3.35 8.41
N LEU A 129 8.49 3.15 7.15
CA LEU A 129 9.33 2.06 6.66
C LEU A 129 10.69 2.65 6.28
N PRO A 130 11.70 2.59 7.16
CA PRO A 130 12.93 3.35 6.99
C PRO A 130 13.78 2.84 5.82
N ALA A 131 14.43 3.75 5.10
CA ALA A 131 15.40 3.44 4.06
C ALA A 131 16.46 2.41 4.54
N GLY A 132 16.69 1.37 3.74
CA GLY A 132 17.65 0.30 4.03
C GLY A 132 17.27 -0.61 5.21
N ALA A 133 16.05 -0.50 5.75
CA ALA A 133 15.47 -1.54 6.60
C ALA A 133 14.64 -2.50 5.74
N ALA A 134 14.65 -3.77 6.12
CA ALA A 134 13.69 -4.74 5.61
C ALA A 134 12.41 -4.69 6.44
N TYR A 135 11.27 -4.83 5.78
CA TYR A 135 9.97 -4.89 6.43
C TYR A 135 9.11 -6.05 5.90
N GLN A 136 8.24 -6.57 6.76
CA GLN A 136 7.26 -7.60 6.43
C GLN A 136 5.92 -7.24 7.07
N PHE A 137 4.84 -7.47 6.34
CA PHE A 137 3.48 -7.32 6.84
C PHE A 137 2.89 -8.68 7.23
N HIS A 138 2.11 -8.68 8.30
CA HIS A 138 1.27 -9.82 8.65
C HIS A 138 -0.13 -9.34 9.06
N ALA A 139 -1.17 -10.00 8.55
CA ALA A 139 -2.56 -9.69 8.86
C ALA A 139 -3.36 -10.98 9.06
N ASN A 140 -3.92 -11.16 10.26
CA ASN A 140 -4.73 -12.32 10.62
C ASN A 140 -6.08 -12.37 9.87
N ARG A 141 -6.55 -11.21 9.39
CA ARG A 141 -7.76 -11.04 8.58
C ARG A 141 -7.44 -10.07 7.45
N PRO A 142 -8.18 -10.11 6.32
CA PRO A 142 -7.99 -9.16 5.23
C PRO A 142 -8.06 -7.71 5.73
N GLY A 143 -7.08 -6.91 5.35
CA GLY A 143 -6.98 -5.48 5.61
C GLY A 143 -6.48 -4.72 4.39
N VAL A 144 -6.42 -3.39 4.49
CA VAL A 144 -5.96 -2.52 3.38
C VAL A 144 -4.84 -1.62 3.86
N ILE A 145 -3.76 -1.60 3.10
CA ILE A 145 -2.65 -0.67 3.28
C ILE A 145 -2.64 0.26 2.06
N LEU A 146 -2.49 1.56 2.31
CA LEU A 146 -2.08 2.54 1.32
C LEU A 146 -0.60 2.82 1.54
N LEU A 147 0.24 2.50 0.56
CA LEU A 147 1.68 2.71 0.60
C LEU A 147 2.04 3.95 -0.20
N GLN A 148 2.74 4.89 0.45
CA GLN A 148 3.38 6.02 -0.21
C GLN A 148 4.83 5.65 -0.54
N THR A 149 5.17 5.64 -1.83
CA THR A 149 6.48 5.20 -2.33
C THR A 149 6.80 5.81 -3.71
N ILE A 150 7.88 5.34 -4.33
CA ILE A 150 8.26 5.59 -5.72
C ILE A 150 7.97 4.32 -6.52
N ALA A 151 7.58 4.49 -7.79
CA ALA A 151 7.37 3.37 -8.70
C ALA A 151 8.63 2.50 -8.82
N GLY A 152 8.45 1.19 -8.77
CA GLY A 152 9.51 0.21 -9.03
C GLY A 152 8.98 -1.04 -9.71
N ASP A 153 9.81 -2.07 -9.87
CA ASP A 153 9.48 -3.30 -10.60
C ASP A 153 8.24 -4.04 -10.07
N ASN A 154 7.85 -3.80 -8.82
CA ASN A 154 6.71 -4.45 -8.17
C ASN A 154 5.41 -3.62 -8.26
N THR A 155 5.49 -2.38 -8.71
CA THR A 155 4.33 -1.49 -8.89
C THR A 155 3.49 -1.98 -10.08
N GLN A 156 2.24 -2.36 -9.84
CA GLN A 156 1.31 -2.82 -10.86
C GLN A 156 0.44 -1.66 -11.36
N TYR A 157 0.44 -1.43 -12.67
CA TYR A 157 -0.42 -0.45 -13.33
C TYR A 157 -1.61 -1.14 -13.99
N ARG A 158 -2.82 -0.81 -13.54
CA ARG A 158 -4.09 -1.37 -14.04
C ARG A 158 -5.14 -0.30 -14.26
N TRP A 159 -4.74 0.87 -14.75
CA TRP A 159 -5.60 2.06 -14.86
C TRP A 159 -6.93 1.78 -15.58
N ALA A 160 -6.89 1.02 -16.67
CA ALA A 160 -8.10 0.64 -17.41
C ALA A 160 -9.06 -0.26 -16.61
N ASP A 161 -8.54 -1.05 -15.66
CA ASP A 161 -9.34 -1.98 -14.87
C ASP A 161 -9.93 -1.33 -13.61
N ILE A 162 -9.27 -0.28 -13.09
CA ILE A 162 -9.62 0.34 -11.80
C ILE A 162 -10.31 1.70 -11.93
N CYS A 163 -10.04 2.44 -13.02
CA CYS A 163 -10.55 3.79 -13.18
C CYS A 163 -11.95 3.81 -13.82
N GLN A 164 -12.75 4.79 -13.44
CA GLN A 164 -13.98 5.14 -14.15
C GLN A 164 -13.64 5.56 -15.59
N THR A 165 -14.31 4.96 -16.57
CA THR A 165 -14.09 5.23 -18.01
C THR A 165 -15.34 5.70 -18.74
N MET A 166 -16.49 5.67 -18.06
CA MET A 166 -17.81 6.13 -18.52
C MET A 166 -18.50 6.90 -17.39
#